data_AF-A0A924PLJ4-F1
#
_entry.id   AF-A0A924PLJ4-F1
#
_cell.length_a   1.000
_cell.length_b   1.000
_cell.length_c   1.000
_cell.angle_alpha   90.00
_cell.angle_beta   90.00
_cell.angle_gamma   90.00
#
_symmetry.space_group_name_H-M   'P 1'
#
loop_
_entity.id
_entity.type
_entity.pdbx_description
1 polymer ?
#
loop_
_entity_poly.entity_id
_entity_poly.type
_entity_poly.pdbx_seq_one_letter_code
_entity_poly.pdbx_strand_id
1 'polypeptide(L)'
;MDHAIVIMALLVVVALIFDFMNGFHDAANSIALMVSTRLLTPQAAVVWAAFFNLVAFLFFGLHVADTVGKGIISKEIIDNAVIFGALSGAISWNLITWWFGIPSSSSHALVGGLVGAGVAKAGWGAIVAQGLLKTSLAIILSPLFGLLLALILSIVVLWLYEKSSPYPTERRFNKLQFVSSSLYSLGHGGNDAQKTMGIIAVLLYANGYLQGEFHVPFWVVISCQIAMGLGTLFGGWRIVRTMGMGITRIRPSGGFCAQTSGAIALFIATSLGIPVSTTHTITGAIVGVGLSRRVSAVRWGLASRIVWAWVLTIPSAALIAAISYHFGSTFL
;
A
#
# COMPACT_ATOMS: atom_id res chain seq x y z
N MET A 1 -12.74 -34.09 6.24
CA MET A 1 -12.02 -32.97 5.62
C MET A 1 -10.58 -33.09 6.08
N ASP A 2 -9.66 -33.30 5.15
CA ASP A 2 -8.25 -33.49 5.48
C ASP A 2 -7.73 -32.26 6.22
N HIS A 3 -7.01 -32.47 7.34
CA HIS A 3 -6.49 -31.38 8.18
C HIS A 3 -5.74 -30.30 7.37
N ALA A 4 -5.06 -30.70 6.28
CA ALA A 4 -4.37 -29.81 5.35
C ALA A 4 -5.31 -28.80 4.66
N ILE A 5 -6.52 -29.19 4.28
CA ILE A 5 -7.51 -28.29 3.64
C ILE A 5 -7.96 -27.23 4.64
N VAL A 6 -8.19 -27.62 5.90
CA VAL A 6 -8.62 -26.70 6.97
C VAL A 6 -7.53 -25.67 7.26
N ILE A 7 -6.27 -26.10 7.37
CA ILE A 7 -5.12 -25.22 7.58
C ILE A 7 -4.97 -24.22 6.44
N MET A 8 -5.01 -24.70 5.19
CA MET A 8 -4.94 -23.82 4.03
C MET A 8 -6.10 -22.81 4.03
N ALA A 9 -7.34 -23.25 4.25
CA ALA A 9 -8.49 -22.35 4.28
C ALA A 9 -8.34 -21.26 5.36
N LEU A 10 -7.81 -21.63 6.53
CA LEU A 10 -7.50 -20.68 7.59
C LEU A 10 -6.43 -19.67 7.16
N LEU A 11 -5.37 -20.11 6.48
CA LEU A 11 -4.32 -19.21 5.98
C LEU A 11 -4.82 -18.27 4.88
N VAL A 12 -5.71 -18.73 4.01
CA VAL A 12 -6.40 -17.86 3.03
C VAL A 12 -7.21 -16.79 3.78
N VAL A 13 -7.93 -17.16 4.85
CA VAL A 13 -8.65 -16.19 5.69
C VAL A 13 -7.69 -15.19 6.34
N VAL A 14 -6.54 -15.63 6.87
CA VAL A 14 -5.52 -14.74 7.43
C VAL A 14 -4.97 -13.78 6.36
N ALA A 15 -4.75 -14.25 5.14
CA ALA A 15 -4.33 -13.40 4.03
C ALA A 15 -5.41 -12.36 3.66
N LEU A 16 -6.69 -12.75 3.64
CA LEU A 16 -7.79 -11.82 3.41
C LEU A 16 -7.96 -10.83 4.56
N ILE A 17 -7.67 -11.21 5.81
CA ILE A 17 -7.61 -10.28 6.95
C ILE A 17 -6.48 -9.28 6.74
N PHE A 18 -5.31 -9.73 6.28
CA PHE A 18 -4.23 -8.81 5.92
C PHE A 18 -4.66 -7.83 4.83
N ASP A 19 -5.35 -8.28 3.78
CA ASP A 19 -5.81 -7.42 2.70
C ASP A 19 -6.89 -6.43 3.13
N PHE A 20 -7.82 -6.88 3.99
CA PHE A 20 -8.77 -6.02 4.68
C PHE A 20 -8.03 -4.97 5.52
N MET A 21 -7.01 -5.40 6.27
CA MET A 21 -6.22 -4.48 7.07
C MET A 21 -5.42 -3.50 6.23
N ASN A 22 -4.93 -3.92 5.07
CA ASN A 22 -4.29 -3.04 4.11
C ASN A 22 -5.28 -2.00 3.60
N GLY A 23 -6.47 -2.45 3.16
CA GLY A 23 -7.56 -1.57 2.76
C GLY A 23 -7.95 -0.56 3.83
N PHE A 24 -7.99 -0.97 5.10
CA PHE A 24 -8.31 -0.13 6.26
C PHE A 24 -7.21 0.86 6.63
N HIS A 25 -5.97 0.38 6.69
CA HIS A 25 -4.80 1.16 7.11
C HIS A 25 -4.44 2.20 6.06
N ASP A 26 -4.38 1.77 4.80
CA ASP A 26 -3.93 2.60 3.67
C ASP A 26 -5.09 3.36 3.01
N ALA A 27 -6.34 3.20 3.50
CA ALA A 27 -7.48 4.05 3.17
C ALA A 27 -7.15 5.55 3.29
N ALA A 28 -6.28 5.89 4.26
CA ALA A 28 -5.83 7.25 4.49
C ALA A 28 -5.16 7.89 3.28
N ASN A 29 -4.46 7.11 2.45
CA ASN A 29 -3.74 7.60 1.28
C ASN A 29 -4.68 8.21 0.24
N SER A 30 -5.84 7.57 0.02
CA SER A 30 -6.85 8.03 -0.93
C SER A 30 -7.78 9.08 -0.32
N ILE A 31 -8.19 8.89 0.95
CA ILE A 31 -9.25 9.66 1.60
C ILE A 31 -8.77 10.99 2.18
N ALA A 32 -7.55 11.03 2.74
CA ALA A 32 -7.11 12.18 3.55
C ALA A 32 -7.11 13.49 2.77
N LEU A 33 -6.74 13.47 1.49
CA LEU A 33 -6.74 14.65 0.62
C LEU A 33 -8.14 15.10 0.21
N MET A 34 -9.05 14.15 -0.07
CA MET A 34 -10.45 14.48 -0.39
C MET A 34 -11.14 15.15 0.79
N VAL A 35 -10.90 14.66 2.00
CA VAL A 35 -11.49 15.19 3.23
C VAL A 35 -10.84 16.52 3.63
N SER A 36 -9.51 16.63 3.56
CA SER A 36 -8.81 17.86 3.98
C SER A 36 -9.08 19.06 3.06
N THR A 37 -9.26 18.80 1.77
CA THR A 37 -9.66 19.83 0.79
C THR A 37 -11.16 20.12 0.79
N ARG A 38 -11.95 19.37 1.58
CA ARG A 38 -13.42 19.44 1.64
C ARG A 38 -14.08 19.16 0.28
N LEU A 39 -13.46 18.30 -0.52
CA LEU A 39 -14.03 17.84 -1.80
C LEU A 39 -15.25 16.95 -1.57
N LEU A 40 -15.14 16.01 -0.62
CA LEU A 40 -16.20 15.08 -0.22
C LEU A 40 -16.36 15.06 1.29
N THR A 41 -17.55 14.68 1.76
CA THR A 41 -17.74 14.34 3.16
C THR A 41 -16.93 13.10 3.51
N PRO A 42 -16.53 12.91 4.78
CA PRO A 42 -15.76 11.74 5.20
C PRO A 42 -16.39 10.41 4.75
N GLN A 43 -17.70 10.24 4.95
CA GLN A 43 -18.42 9.03 4.54
C GLN A 43 -18.40 8.82 3.02
N ALA A 44 -18.66 9.87 2.24
CA ALA A 44 -18.63 9.78 0.78
C ALA A 44 -17.23 9.49 0.25
N ALA A 45 -16.19 10.07 0.84
CA ALA A 45 -14.81 9.83 0.43
C ALA A 45 -14.39 8.37 0.64
N VAL A 46 -14.87 7.75 1.72
CA VAL A 46 -14.58 6.35 2.01
C VAL A 46 -15.28 5.42 1.00
N VAL A 47 -16.57 5.64 0.75
CA VAL A 47 -17.33 4.86 -0.24
C VAL A 47 -16.72 5.03 -1.64
N TRP A 48 -16.31 6.24 -1.98
CA TRP A 48 -15.65 6.54 -3.25
C TRP A 48 -14.33 5.76 -3.40
N ALA A 49 -13.46 5.82 -2.41
CA ALA A 49 -12.19 5.10 -2.42
C ALA A 49 -12.41 3.58 -2.48
N ALA A 50 -13.36 3.05 -1.69
CA ALA A 50 -13.67 1.62 -1.66
C ALA A 50 -14.20 1.11 -3.02
N PHE A 51 -15.05 1.89 -3.69
CA PHE A 51 -15.56 1.54 -5.03
C PHE A 51 -14.42 1.42 -6.05
N PHE A 52 -13.54 2.42 -6.12
CA PHE A 52 -12.41 2.40 -7.07
C PHE A 52 -11.35 1.36 -6.72
N ASN A 53 -11.14 1.09 -5.43
CA ASN A 53 -10.33 -0.04 -4.98
C ASN A 53 -10.89 -1.35 -5.53
N LEU A 54 -12.19 -1.60 -5.36
CA LEU A 54 -12.87 -2.83 -5.79
C LEU A 54 -12.81 -3.07 -7.30
N VAL A 55 -13.01 -2.04 -8.13
CA VAL A 55 -13.06 -2.19 -9.59
C VAL A 55 -11.68 -2.17 -10.26
N ALA A 56 -10.60 -2.01 -9.51
CA ALA A 56 -9.25 -1.88 -10.06
C ALA A 56 -8.82 -3.08 -10.91
N PHE A 57 -9.27 -4.30 -10.58
CA PHE A 57 -8.94 -5.50 -11.35
C PHE A 57 -9.42 -5.47 -12.81
N LEU A 58 -10.40 -4.61 -13.14
CA LEU A 58 -10.89 -4.44 -14.52
C LEU A 58 -9.89 -3.67 -15.41
N PHE A 59 -8.95 -2.94 -14.81
CA PHE A 59 -8.06 -2.02 -15.51
C PHE A 59 -6.59 -2.44 -15.49
N PHE A 60 -6.18 -3.29 -14.54
CA PHE A 60 -4.79 -3.71 -14.36
C PHE A 60 -4.63 -5.22 -14.49
N GLY A 61 -3.57 -5.64 -15.20
CA GLY A 61 -3.10 -7.02 -15.18
C GLY A 61 -2.40 -7.39 -13.87
N LEU A 62 -2.13 -8.69 -13.66
CA LEU A 62 -1.69 -9.26 -12.38
C LEU A 62 -0.15 -9.28 -12.17
N HIS A 63 0.56 -8.36 -12.80
CA HIS A 63 2.04 -8.33 -12.80
C HIS A 63 2.66 -8.14 -11.41
N VAL A 64 1.99 -7.43 -10.49
CA VAL A 64 2.50 -7.24 -9.12
C VAL A 64 2.35 -8.54 -8.32
N ALA A 65 1.25 -9.27 -8.52
CA ALA A 65 1.03 -10.56 -7.89
C ALA A 65 2.09 -11.58 -8.34
N ASP A 66 2.49 -11.55 -9.62
CA ASP A 66 3.60 -12.37 -10.14
C ASP A 66 4.92 -12.05 -9.45
N THR A 67 5.27 -10.77 -9.29
CA THR A 67 6.51 -10.37 -8.63
C THR A 67 6.52 -10.74 -7.15
N VAL A 68 5.41 -10.52 -6.43
CA VAL A 68 5.31 -10.89 -5.01
C VAL A 68 5.37 -12.41 -4.85
N GLY A 69 4.66 -13.15 -5.70
CA GLY A 69 4.61 -14.60 -5.63
C GLY A 69 5.93 -15.30 -6.02
N LYS A 70 6.74 -14.68 -6.89
CA LYS A 70 7.99 -15.28 -7.39
C LYS A 70 9.25 -14.69 -6.77
N GLY A 71 9.19 -13.51 -6.14
CA GLY A 71 10.36 -12.63 -6.05
C GLY A 71 11.02 -12.45 -4.69
N ILE A 72 10.38 -12.72 -3.55
CA ILE A 72 10.91 -12.25 -2.24
C ILE A 72 11.60 -13.38 -1.44
N ILE A 73 10.98 -14.56 -1.36
CA ILE A 73 11.53 -15.75 -0.68
C ILE A 73 11.59 -16.91 -1.68
N SER A 74 12.59 -17.77 -1.56
CA SER A 74 12.72 -18.97 -2.39
C SER A 74 11.52 -19.90 -2.19
N LYS A 75 10.89 -20.32 -3.29
CA LYS A 75 9.67 -21.16 -3.29
C LYS A 75 9.81 -22.46 -2.50
N GLU A 76 11.01 -23.04 -2.50
CA GLU A 76 11.35 -24.29 -1.81
C GLU A 76 11.21 -24.18 -0.28
N ILE A 77 11.26 -22.97 0.26
CA ILE A 77 11.23 -22.70 1.69
C ILE A 77 9.83 -22.28 2.13
N ILE A 78 8.94 -21.95 1.20
CA ILE A 78 7.60 -21.45 1.54
C ILE A 78 6.71 -22.62 1.97
N ASP A 79 6.24 -22.56 3.22
CA ASP A 79 5.24 -23.45 3.77
C ASP A 79 4.15 -22.67 4.52
N ASN A 80 3.22 -23.41 5.11
CA ASN A 80 2.11 -22.88 5.89
C ASN A 80 2.58 -22.00 7.06
N ALA A 81 3.62 -22.41 7.78
CA ALA A 81 4.16 -21.69 8.93
C ALA A 81 4.85 -20.37 8.52
N VAL A 82 5.59 -20.35 7.40
CA VAL A 82 6.23 -19.13 6.87
C VAL A 82 5.20 -18.09 6.46
N ILE A 83 4.15 -18.52 5.73
CA ILE A 83 3.08 -17.61 5.31
C ILE A 83 2.31 -17.08 6.52
N PHE A 84 1.99 -17.96 7.48
CA PHE A 84 1.36 -17.57 8.74
C PHE A 84 2.20 -16.54 9.50
N GLY A 85 3.50 -16.79 9.67
CA GLY A 85 4.42 -15.90 10.37
C GLY A 85 4.52 -14.54 9.68
N ALA A 86 4.69 -14.53 8.36
CA ALA A 86 4.81 -13.32 7.56
C ALA A 86 3.55 -12.44 7.64
N LEU A 87 2.37 -13.04 7.46
CA LEU A 87 1.09 -12.32 7.53
C LEU A 87 0.79 -11.85 8.96
N SER A 88 1.04 -12.68 9.98
CA SER A 88 0.83 -12.31 11.38
C SER A 88 1.73 -11.16 11.81
N GLY A 89 2.99 -11.17 11.40
CA GLY A 89 3.93 -10.06 11.64
C GLY A 89 3.47 -8.77 10.96
N ALA A 90 3.06 -8.86 9.70
CA ALA A 90 2.58 -7.71 8.94
C ALA A 90 1.27 -7.12 9.51
N ILE A 91 0.28 -7.97 9.82
CA ILE A 91 -1.01 -7.57 10.44
C ILE A 91 -0.76 -6.92 11.80
N SER A 92 0.03 -7.57 12.66
CA SER A 92 0.29 -7.07 14.02
C SER A 92 0.96 -5.72 13.99
N TRP A 93 1.96 -5.54 13.11
CA TRP A 93 2.64 -4.26 12.97
C TRP A 93 1.71 -3.16 12.44
N ASN A 94 0.91 -3.47 11.42
CA ASN A 94 -0.09 -2.53 10.89
C ASN A 94 -1.13 -2.10 11.96
N LEU A 95 -1.55 -3.01 12.84
CA LEU A 95 -2.43 -2.67 13.96
C LEU A 95 -1.75 -1.75 14.98
N ILE A 96 -0.49 -2.02 15.30
CA ILE A 96 0.32 -1.19 16.22
C ILE A 96 0.46 0.23 15.66
N THR A 97 0.89 0.37 14.40
CA THR A 97 1.09 1.68 13.77
C THR A 97 -0.21 2.45 13.65
N TRP A 98 -1.30 1.76 13.28
CA TRP A 98 -2.63 2.36 13.27
C TRP A 98 -3.06 2.84 14.66
N TRP A 99 -2.83 2.04 15.71
CA TRP A 99 -3.19 2.41 17.08
C TRP A 99 -2.52 3.72 17.49
N PHE A 100 -1.24 3.90 17.13
CA PHE A 100 -0.50 5.13 17.36
C PHE A 100 -0.74 6.23 16.31
N GLY A 101 -1.58 5.98 15.31
CA GLY A 101 -1.87 6.95 14.23
C GLY A 101 -0.67 7.28 13.36
N ILE A 102 0.31 6.37 13.28
CA ILE A 102 1.56 6.52 12.54
C ILE A 102 1.32 6.04 11.09
N PRO A 103 1.52 6.90 10.08
CA PRO A 103 1.44 6.48 8.67
C PRO A 103 2.59 5.53 8.33
N SER A 104 2.34 4.23 8.35
CA SER A 104 3.26 3.18 7.87
C SER A 104 2.79 2.58 6.54
N SER A 105 3.64 1.75 5.95
CA SER A 105 3.34 1.05 4.70
C SER A 105 3.07 -0.42 4.96
N SER A 106 1.88 -0.91 4.59
CA SER A 106 1.55 -2.34 4.64
C SER A 106 2.49 -3.17 3.78
N SER A 107 3.03 -2.60 2.69
CA SER A 107 4.00 -3.27 1.83
C SER A 107 5.32 -3.52 2.55
N HIS A 108 5.78 -2.59 3.38
CA HIS A 108 6.99 -2.78 4.19
C HIS A 108 6.77 -3.80 5.28
N ALA A 109 5.61 -3.76 5.93
CA ALA A 109 5.24 -4.73 6.95
C ALA A 109 5.21 -6.14 6.35
N LEU A 110 4.69 -6.29 5.13
CA LEU A 110 4.66 -7.56 4.41
C LEU A 110 6.06 -8.06 4.00
N VAL A 111 6.88 -7.19 3.41
CA VAL A 111 8.27 -7.53 3.04
C VAL A 111 9.08 -7.88 4.27
N GLY A 112 8.97 -7.09 5.35
CA GLY A 112 9.60 -7.39 6.63
C GLY A 112 9.11 -8.71 7.21
N GLY A 113 7.80 -8.97 7.17
CA GLY A 113 7.22 -10.23 7.63
C GLY A 113 7.74 -11.44 6.85
N LEU A 114 7.78 -11.34 5.52
CA LEU A 114 8.34 -12.37 4.63
C LEU A 114 9.82 -12.63 4.94
N VAL A 115 10.63 -11.57 5.02
CA VAL A 115 12.05 -11.69 5.36
C VAL A 115 12.24 -12.32 6.75
N GLY A 116 11.49 -11.86 7.75
CA GLY A 116 11.60 -12.36 9.13
C GLY A 116 11.24 -13.84 9.25
N ALA A 117 10.10 -14.25 8.68
CA ALA A 117 9.69 -15.66 8.70
C ALA A 117 10.62 -16.55 7.87
N GLY A 118 11.06 -16.09 6.70
CA GLY A 118 12.00 -16.83 5.85
C GLY A 118 13.36 -17.04 6.52
N VAL A 119 13.91 -16.00 7.16
CA VAL A 119 15.17 -16.09 7.91
C VAL A 119 15.02 -16.97 9.15
N ALA A 120 13.88 -16.93 9.84
CA ALA A 120 13.62 -17.81 10.98
C ALA A 120 13.58 -19.30 10.59
N LYS A 121 13.10 -19.62 9.38
CA LYS A 121 13.06 -21.00 8.88
C LYS A 121 14.41 -21.50 8.38
N ALA A 122 15.07 -20.75 7.51
CA ALA A 122 16.21 -21.25 6.73
C ALA A 122 17.42 -20.29 6.73
N GLY A 123 17.43 -19.30 7.61
CA GLY A 123 18.50 -18.31 7.69
C GLY A 123 18.53 -17.35 6.50
N TRP A 124 19.60 -16.57 6.39
CA TRP A 124 19.76 -15.55 5.33
C TRP A 124 19.77 -16.13 3.90
N GLY A 125 20.07 -17.42 3.75
CA GLY A 125 20.02 -18.11 2.46
C GLY A 125 18.61 -18.25 1.88
N ALA A 126 17.55 -17.98 2.66
CA ALA A 126 16.17 -18.03 2.20
C ALA A 126 15.76 -16.86 1.30
N ILE A 127 16.52 -15.77 1.32
CA ILE A 127 16.17 -14.51 0.69
C ILE A 127 16.61 -14.51 -0.77
N VAL A 128 15.68 -14.20 -1.67
CA VAL A 128 15.99 -13.95 -3.07
C VAL A 128 16.52 -12.52 -3.19
N ALA A 129 17.86 -12.37 -3.14
CA ALA A 129 18.53 -11.08 -3.11
C ALA A 129 18.06 -10.13 -4.23
N GLN A 130 17.84 -10.65 -5.44
CA GLN A 130 17.40 -9.83 -6.58
C GLN A 130 16.01 -9.22 -6.38
N GLY A 131 15.04 -9.98 -5.87
CA GLY A 131 13.69 -9.45 -5.68
C GLY A 131 13.54 -8.64 -4.40
N LEU A 132 14.30 -8.96 -3.33
CA LEU A 132 14.42 -8.07 -2.18
C LEU A 132 15.03 -6.72 -2.60
N LEU A 133 16.07 -6.73 -3.43
CA LEU A 133 16.71 -5.51 -3.93
C LEU A 133 15.74 -4.68 -4.78
N LYS A 134 15.03 -5.30 -5.72
CA LYS A 134 14.01 -4.62 -6.54
C LYS A 134 12.94 -3.97 -5.68
N THR A 135 12.42 -4.69 -4.69
CA THR A 135 11.38 -4.20 -3.79
C THR A 135 11.90 -3.08 -2.88
N SER A 136 13.11 -3.23 -2.34
CA SER A 136 13.76 -2.22 -1.49
C SER A 136 14.09 -0.94 -2.25
N LEU A 137 14.54 -1.04 -3.50
CA LEU A 137 14.76 0.13 -4.35
C LEU A 137 13.45 0.85 -4.64
N ALA A 138 12.39 0.12 -4.99
CA ALA A 138 11.07 0.70 -5.22
C ALA A 138 10.53 1.45 -3.99
N ILE A 139 10.77 0.89 -2.80
CA ILE A 139 10.45 1.48 -1.51
C ILE A 139 11.13 2.84 -1.29
N ILE A 140 12.41 2.96 -1.61
CA ILE A 140 13.20 4.18 -1.41
C ILE A 140 12.90 5.22 -2.49
N LEU A 141 12.72 4.77 -3.74
CA LEU A 141 12.52 5.65 -4.89
C LEU A 141 11.09 6.17 -5.00
N SER A 142 10.09 5.40 -4.55
CA SER A 142 8.67 5.79 -4.62
C SER A 142 8.32 7.14 -3.96
N PRO A 143 8.79 7.49 -2.74
CA PRO A 143 8.52 8.81 -2.18
C PRO A 143 9.23 9.93 -2.95
N LEU A 144 10.46 9.69 -3.44
CA LEU A 144 11.19 10.68 -4.23
C LEU A 144 10.50 10.94 -5.56
N PHE A 145 10.05 9.88 -6.24
CA PHE A 145 9.30 10.00 -7.49
C PHE A 145 7.98 10.75 -7.28
N GLY A 146 7.22 10.39 -6.24
CA GLY A 146 5.99 11.10 -5.87
C GLY A 146 6.24 12.58 -5.58
N LEU A 147 7.30 12.89 -4.83
CA LEU A 147 7.72 14.26 -4.50
C LEU A 147 8.07 15.06 -5.74
N LEU A 148 8.98 14.56 -6.57
CA LEU A 148 9.48 15.27 -7.75
C LEU A 148 8.35 15.51 -8.75
N LEU A 149 7.54 14.49 -9.04
CA LEU A 149 6.44 14.61 -9.97
C LEU A 149 5.35 15.56 -9.45
N ALA A 150 5.02 15.51 -8.16
CA ALA A 150 4.04 16.45 -7.58
C ALA A 150 4.58 17.88 -7.54
N LEU A 151 5.87 18.07 -7.29
CA LEU A 151 6.54 19.37 -7.33
C LEU A 151 6.48 19.96 -8.75
N ILE A 152 6.84 19.18 -9.78
CA ILE A 152 6.78 19.59 -11.18
C ILE A 152 5.34 19.95 -11.57
N LEU A 153 4.37 19.07 -11.29
CA LEU A 153 2.96 19.32 -11.59
C LEU A 153 2.45 20.59 -10.89
N SER A 154 2.85 20.81 -9.64
CA SER A 154 2.46 22.02 -8.90
C SER A 154 3.06 23.29 -9.52
N ILE A 155 4.32 23.26 -9.95
CA ILE A 155 4.97 24.39 -10.64
C ILE A 155 4.26 24.69 -11.96
N VAL A 156 3.96 23.67 -12.76
CA VAL A 156 3.23 23.81 -14.03
C VAL A 156 1.86 24.43 -13.79
N VAL A 157 1.11 23.94 -12.80
CA VAL A 157 -0.19 24.52 -12.42
C VAL A 157 -0.05 25.98 -11.98
N LEU A 158 0.97 26.32 -11.19
CA LEU A 158 1.21 27.69 -10.75
C LEU A 158 1.49 28.63 -11.93
N TRP A 159 2.27 28.20 -12.92
CA TRP A 159 2.57 28.99 -14.12
C TRP A 159 1.34 29.16 -15.03
N LEU A 160 0.60 28.07 -15.28
CA LEU A 160 -0.60 28.11 -16.14
C LEU A 160 -1.70 29.01 -15.57
N TYR A 161 -1.79 29.11 -14.25
CA TYR A 161 -2.84 29.86 -13.55
C TYR A 161 -2.32 31.13 -12.85
N GLU A 162 -1.10 31.59 -13.15
CA GLU A 162 -0.48 32.75 -12.50
C GLU A 162 -1.36 34.01 -12.56
N LYS A 163 -1.97 34.25 -13.72
CA LYS A 163 -2.84 35.42 -13.97
C LYS A 163 -4.31 35.18 -13.59
N SER A 164 -4.65 34.00 -13.07
CA SER A 164 -6.03 33.64 -12.75
C SER A 164 -6.39 34.00 -11.31
N SER A 165 -7.64 34.39 -11.08
CA SER A 165 -8.13 34.64 -9.72
C SER A 165 -8.12 33.33 -8.89
N PRO A 166 -7.63 33.35 -7.62
CA PRO A 166 -7.50 32.14 -6.81
C PRO A 166 -8.81 31.38 -6.57
N TYR A 167 -9.91 32.08 -6.29
CA TYR A 167 -11.18 31.45 -5.93
C TYR A 167 -11.81 30.60 -7.06
N PRO A 168 -12.03 31.13 -8.29
CA PRO A 168 -12.58 30.32 -9.38
C PRO A 168 -11.63 29.19 -9.81
N THR A 169 -10.32 29.40 -9.69
CA THR A 169 -9.30 28.40 -10.01
C THR A 169 -9.41 27.19 -9.08
N GLU A 170 -9.46 27.41 -7.75
CA GLU A 170 -9.63 26.32 -6.78
C GLU A 170 -10.98 25.58 -6.97
N ARG A 171 -12.05 26.28 -7.37
CA ARG A 171 -13.33 25.63 -7.70
C ARG A 171 -13.24 24.71 -8.93
N ARG A 172 -12.41 25.05 -9.92
CA ARG A 172 -12.13 24.16 -11.07
C ARG A 172 -11.30 22.96 -10.62
N PHE A 173 -10.28 23.19 -9.80
CA PHE A 173 -9.44 22.11 -9.28
C PHE A 173 -10.19 21.14 -8.36
N ASN A 174 -11.27 21.55 -7.68
CA ASN A 174 -12.16 20.59 -7.00
C ASN A 174 -12.69 19.52 -7.97
N LYS A 175 -13.14 19.93 -9.17
CA LYS A 175 -13.64 18.98 -10.18
C LYS A 175 -12.53 18.07 -10.71
N LEU A 176 -11.35 18.63 -10.94
CA LEU A 176 -10.19 17.84 -11.40
C LEU A 176 -9.69 16.88 -10.32
N GLN A 177 -9.71 17.31 -9.06
CA GLN A 177 -9.30 16.51 -7.92
C GLN A 177 -10.20 15.28 -7.75
N PHE A 178 -11.49 15.41 -8.08
CA PHE A 178 -12.41 14.27 -8.11
C PHE A 178 -11.92 13.16 -9.04
N VAL A 179 -11.48 13.54 -10.25
CA VAL A 179 -10.89 12.58 -11.22
C VAL A 179 -9.57 12.03 -10.70
N SER A 180 -8.65 12.88 -10.23
CA SER A 180 -7.34 12.40 -9.73
C SER A 180 -7.48 11.50 -8.50
N SER A 181 -8.46 11.74 -7.63
CA SER A 181 -8.73 10.89 -6.47
C SER A 181 -9.25 9.50 -6.86
N SER A 182 -10.02 9.43 -7.95
CA SER A 182 -10.54 8.19 -8.53
C SER A 182 -9.39 7.39 -9.13
N LEU A 183 -8.53 8.03 -9.92
CA LEU A 183 -7.33 7.41 -10.49
C LEU A 183 -6.36 6.94 -9.40
N TYR A 184 -6.13 7.74 -8.36
CA TYR A 184 -5.28 7.33 -7.26
C TYR A 184 -5.83 6.09 -6.53
N SER A 185 -7.14 6.06 -6.27
CA SER A 185 -7.80 4.90 -5.63
C SER A 185 -7.76 3.66 -6.53
N LEU A 186 -7.95 3.81 -7.85
CA LEU A 186 -7.75 2.72 -8.81
C LEU A 186 -6.33 2.16 -8.76
N GLY A 187 -5.33 3.03 -8.76
CA GLY A 187 -3.92 2.63 -8.70
C GLY A 187 -3.56 1.98 -7.37
N HIS A 188 -4.14 2.48 -6.27
CA HIS A 188 -4.03 1.88 -4.95
C HIS A 188 -4.55 0.45 -4.98
N GLY A 189 -5.80 0.24 -5.41
CA GLY A 189 -6.36 -1.12 -5.47
C GLY A 189 -5.73 -2.04 -6.52
N GLY A 190 -5.17 -1.47 -7.59
CA GLY A 190 -4.43 -2.20 -8.61
C GLY A 190 -3.09 -2.72 -8.11
N ASN A 191 -2.39 -1.98 -7.25
CA ASN A 191 -1.09 -2.38 -6.73
C ASN A 191 -1.20 -3.22 -5.45
N ASP A 192 -2.06 -2.82 -4.52
CA ASP A 192 -2.04 -3.33 -3.15
C ASP A 192 -2.75 -4.67 -2.99
N ALA A 193 -3.94 -4.84 -3.57
CA ALA A 193 -4.66 -6.11 -3.50
C ALA A 193 -3.85 -7.26 -4.15
N GLN A 194 -3.05 -6.94 -5.18
CA GLN A 194 -2.20 -7.91 -5.86
C GLN A 194 -1.11 -8.52 -4.95
N LYS A 195 -0.69 -7.82 -3.90
CA LYS A 195 0.31 -8.34 -2.95
C LYS A 195 -0.24 -9.55 -2.21
N THR A 196 -1.48 -9.45 -1.74
CA THR A 196 -2.18 -10.57 -1.09
C THR A 196 -2.53 -11.66 -2.10
N MET A 197 -2.95 -11.30 -3.32
CA MET A 197 -3.19 -12.27 -4.39
C MET A 197 -1.94 -13.14 -4.66
N GLY A 198 -0.75 -12.52 -4.70
CA GLY A 198 0.51 -13.23 -4.87
C GLY A 198 0.79 -14.22 -3.73
N ILE A 199 0.52 -13.82 -2.48
CA ILE A 199 0.72 -14.69 -1.30
C ILE A 199 -0.25 -15.88 -1.32
N ILE A 200 -1.54 -15.64 -1.58
CA ILE A 200 -2.53 -16.71 -1.66
C ILE A 200 -2.19 -17.66 -2.81
N ALA A 201 -1.79 -17.13 -3.98
CA ALA A 201 -1.38 -17.96 -5.11
C ALA A 201 -0.20 -18.87 -4.71
N VAL A 202 0.86 -18.31 -4.11
CA VAL A 202 2.01 -19.10 -3.63
C VAL A 202 1.59 -20.16 -2.62
N LEU A 203 0.72 -19.85 -1.67
CA LEU A 203 0.19 -20.81 -0.71
C LEU A 203 -0.46 -22.02 -1.42
N LEU A 204 -1.26 -21.75 -2.46
CA LEU A 204 -1.93 -22.79 -3.24
C LEU A 204 -0.94 -23.65 -4.04
N TYR A 205 0.11 -23.04 -4.61
CA TYR A 205 1.19 -23.78 -5.29
C TYR A 205 2.01 -24.62 -4.30
N ALA A 206 2.36 -24.08 -3.13
CA ALA A 206 3.15 -24.77 -2.11
C ALA A 206 2.43 -26.00 -1.55
N ASN A 207 1.09 -25.97 -1.49
CA ASN A 207 0.27 -27.10 -1.07
C ASN A 207 -0.20 -27.99 -2.25
N GLY A 208 0.26 -27.75 -3.48
CA GLY A 208 -0.01 -28.60 -4.64
C GLY A 208 -1.40 -28.46 -5.29
N TYR A 209 -2.21 -27.47 -4.88
CA TYR A 209 -3.54 -27.21 -5.46
C TYR A 209 -3.49 -26.49 -6.80
N LEU A 210 -2.40 -25.77 -7.08
CA LEU A 210 -2.10 -25.20 -8.39
C LEU A 210 -0.80 -25.82 -8.91
N GLN A 211 -0.77 -26.11 -10.20
CA GLN A 211 0.38 -26.73 -10.87
C GLN A 211 0.67 -26.02 -12.21
N GLY A 212 1.89 -26.19 -12.71
CA GLY A 212 2.31 -25.61 -13.98
C GLY A 212 2.74 -24.14 -13.88
N GLU A 213 2.45 -23.37 -14.92
CA GLU A 213 2.80 -21.94 -14.96
C GLU A 213 2.05 -21.15 -13.88
N PHE A 214 2.77 -20.25 -13.21
CA PHE A 214 2.21 -19.43 -12.14
C PHE A 214 1.12 -18.52 -12.68
N HIS A 215 -0.09 -18.68 -12.15
CA HIS A 215 -1.23 -17.81 -12.39
C HIS A 215 -2.01 -17.60 -11.09
N VAL A 216 -2.78 -16.52 -11.04
CA VAL A 216 -3.66 -16.20 -9.91
C VAL A 216 -5.10 -16.53 -10.31
N PRO A 217 -5.79 -17.44 -9.59
CA PRO A 217 -7.19 -17.74 -9.87
C PRO A 217 -8.11 -16.54 -9.71
N PHE A 218 -9.13 -16.43 -10.56
CA PHE A 218 -10.05 -15.28 -10.53
C PHE A 218 -10.78 -15.11 -9.19
N TRP A 219 -11.11 -16.21 -8.49
CA TRP A 219 -11.72 -16.13 -7.17
C TRP A 219 -10.81 -15.44 -6.15
N VAL A 220 -9.48 -15.64 -6.24
CA VAL A 220 -8.50 -14.96 -5.39
C VAL A 220 -8.54 -13.47 -5.68
N VAL A 221 -8.53 -13.10 -6.95
CA VAL A 221 -8.61 -11.69 -7.40
C VAL A 221 -9.84 -11.00 -6.79
N ILE A 222 -11.03 -11.59 -6.96
CA ILE A 222 -12.28 -11.02 -6.45
C ILE A 222 -12.29 -10.98 -4.92
N SER A 223 -11.84 -12.04 -4.25
CA SER A 223 -11.80 -12.10 -2.78
C SER A 223 -10.90 -11.02 -2.17
N CYS A 224 -9.71 -10.80 -2.73
CA CYS A 224 -8.79 -9.75 -2.30
C CYS A 224 -9.40 -8.35 -2.54
N GLN A 225 -9.94 -8.10 -3.74
CA GLN A 225 -10.55 -6.80 -4.03
C GLN A 225 -11.75 -6.48 -3.13
N ILE A 226 -12.57 -7.48 -2.80
CA ILE A 226 -13.66 -7.33 -1.83
C ILE A 226 -13.10 -7.07 -0.43
N ALA A 227 -12.12 -7.86 0.03
CA ALA A 227 -11.52 -7.70 1.35
C ALA A 227 -10.91 -6.31 1.53
N MET A 228 -10.10 -5.86 0.56
CA MET A 228 -9.50 -4.53 0.58
C MET A 228 -10.55 -3.42 0.47
N GLY A 229 -11.55 -3.55 -0.41
CA GLY A 229 -12.65 -2.59 -0.53
C GLY A 229 -13.45 -2.45 0.77
N LEU A 230 -13.78 -3.57 1.42
CA LEU A 230 -14.41 -3.59 2.74
C LEU A 230 -13.51 -2.95 3.79
N GLY A 231 -12.22 -3.27 3.80
CA GLY A 231 -11.24 -2.64 4.68
C GLY A 231 -11.26 -1.12 4.55
N THR A 232 -11.25 -0.62 3.32
CA THR A 232 -11.33 0.82 3.02
C THR A 232 -12.59 1.44 3.61
N LEU A 233 -13.75 0.77 3.56
CA LEU A 233 -15.00 1.26 4.17
C LEU A 233 -14.91 1.54 5.68
N PHE A 234 -14.00 0.90 6.40
CA PHE A 234 -13.79 1.13 7.84
C PHE A 234 -12.88 2.35 8.12
N GLY A 235 -12.21 2.89 7.10
CA GLY A 235 -11.82 4.31 7.05
C GLY A 235 -10.61 4.77 7.87
N GLY A 236 -9.85 3.89 8.55
CA GLY A 236 -8.49 4.18 9.03
C GLY A 236 -8.28 5.50 9.77
N TRP A 237 -9.28 6.02 10.49
CA TRP A 237 -9.41 7.46 10.79
C TRP A 237 -8.26 8.07 11.60
N ARG A 238 -7.58 7.28 12.43
CA ARG A 238 -6.40 7.73 13.19
C ARG A 238 -5.30 8.23 12.25
N ILE A 239 -5.05 7.48 11.16
CA ILE A 239 -4.02 7.81 10.15
C ILE A 239 -4.50 8.92 9.22
N VAL A 240 -5.80 8.90 8.82
CA VAL A 240 -6.41 9.95 7.98
C VAL A 240 -6.17 11.34 8.58
N ARG A 241 -6.35 11.48 9.91
CA ARG A 241 -6.12 12.74 10.64
C ARG A 241 -4.66 13.19 10.56
N THR A 242 -3.71 12.27 10.67
CA THR A 242 -2.27 12.56 10.57
C THR A 242 -1.88 12.98 9.15
N MET A 243 -2.40 12.31 8.11
CA MET A 243 -1.99 12.59 6.72
C MET A 243 -2.68 13.83 6.11
N GLY A 244 -3.96 14.09 6.43
CA GLY A 244 -4.76 15.10 5.74
C GLY A 244 -4.35 16.56 6.00
N MET A 245 -3.87 16.87 7.21
CA MET A 245 -3.41 18.22 7.58
C MET A 245 -2.09 18.24 8.35
N GLY A 246 -1.47 17.07 8.60
CA GLY A 246 -0.28 16.98 9.43
C GLY A 246 0.97 17.53 8.75
N ILE A 247 1.20 17.19 7.48
CA ILE A 247 2.49 17.43 6.80
C ILE A 247 2.56 18.82 6.15
N THR A 248 1.54 19.20 5.39
CA THR A 248 1.41 20.54 4.82
C THR A 248 -0.05 20.91 4.61
N ARG A 249 -0.36 22.21 4.47
CA ARG A 249 -1.72 22.69 4.23
C ARG A 249 -2.06 22.60 2.74
N ILE A 250 -2.93 21.65 2.41
CA ILE A 250 -3.31 21.37 1.03
C ILE A 250 -4.57 22.16 0.64
N ARG A 251 -4.53 22.72 -0.58
CA ARG A 251 -5.69 23.31 -1.28
C ARG A 251 -6.09 22.35 -2.43
N PRO A 252 -7.29 22.46 -3.01
CA PRO A 252 -7.74 21.60 -4.10
C PRO A 252 -6.72 21.43 -5.24
N SER A 253 -6.10 22.53 -5.68
CA SER A 253 -5.01 22.52 -6.67
C SER A 253 -3.84 21.60 -6.28
N GLY A 254 -3.40 21.68 -5.02
CA GLY A 254 -2.37 20.82 -4.47
C GLY A 254 -2.84 19.38 -4.27
N GLY A 255 -4.09 19.17 -3.89
CA GLY A 255 -4.70 17.84 -3.77
C GLY A 255 -4.72 17.11 -5.11
N PHE A 256 -5.12 17.82 -6.16
CA PHE A 256 -5.04 17.34 -7.54
C PHE A 256 -3.60 16.98 -7.95
N CYS A 257 -2.62 17.85 -7.70
CA CYS A 257 -1.23 17.58 -8.05
C CYS A 257 -0.66 16.37 -7.30
N ALA A 258 -0.92 16.25 -5.99
CA ALA A 258 -0.46 15.12 -5.18
C ALA A 258 -1.09 13.80 -5.62
N GLN A 259 -2.41 13.76 -5.80
CA GLN A 259 -3.12 12.54 -6.21
C GLN A 259 -2.80 12.14 -7.65
N THR A 260 -2.63 13.10 -8.56
CA THR A 260 -2.23 12.81 -9.95
C THR A 260 -0.81 12.26 -10.00
N SER A 261 0.14 12.87 -9.28
CA SER A 261 1.49 12.34 -9.14
C SER A 261 1.49 10.92 -8.57
N GLY A 262 0.75 10.72 -7.49
CA GLY A 262 0.58 9.39 -6.87
C GLY A 262 -0.03 8.37 -7.83
N ALA A 263 -1.08 8.74 -8.57
CA ALA A 263 -1.74 7.85 -9.51
C ALA A 263 -0.80 7.45 -10.65
N ILE A 264 -0.07 8.41 -11.25
CA ILE A 264 0.93 8.14 -12.29
C ILE A 264 1.99 7.17 -11.77
N ALA A 265 2.54 7.43 -10.58
CA ALA A 265 3.54 6.57 -9.96
C ALA A 265 3.02 5.14 -9.73
N LEU A 266 1.80 4.99 -9.22
CA LEU A 266 1.18 3.69 -8.98
C LEU A 266 0.86 2.96 -10.29
N PHE A 267 0.43 3.66 -11.33
CA PHE A 267 0.10 3.06 -12.61
C PHE A 267 1.36 2.53 -13.29
N ILE A 268 2.43 3.33 -13.32
CA ILE A 268 3.74 2.92 -13.85
C ILE A 268 4.26 1.72 -13.06
N ALA A 269 4.26 1.79 -11.72
CA ALA A 269 4.73 0.69 -10.88
C ALA A 269 3.92 -0.60 -11.13
N THR A 270 2.60 -0.49 -11.19
CA THR A 270 1.70 -1.64 -11.42
C THR A 270 1.90 -2.23 -12.82
N SER A 271 2.08 -1.40 -13.86
CA SER A 271 2.38 -1.89 -15.21
C SER A 271 3.74 -2.58 -15.32
N LEU A 272 4.71 -2.16 -14.51
CA LEU A 272 6.04 -2.78 -14.43
C LEU A 272 6.06 -3.98 -13.46
N GLY A 273 4.93 -4.30 -12.82
CA GLY A 273 4.84 -5.37 -11.82
C GLY A 273 5.63 -5.09 -10.54
N ILE A 274 5.94 -3.83 -10.23
CA ILE A 274 6.74 -3.45 -9.08
C ILE A 274 5.81 -3.21 -7.88
N PRO A 275 5.92 -3.98 -6.78
CA PRO A 275 5.20 -3.70 -5.55
C PRO A 275 5.78 -2.43 -4.92
N VAL A 276 4.98 -1.37 -4.85
CA VAL A 276 5.38 -0.07 -4.29
C VAL A 276 4.58 0.27 -3.05
N SER A 277 5.12 1.17 -2.24
CA SER A 277 4.43 1.71 -1.06
C SER A 277 3.57 2.91 -1.46
N THR A 278 2.26 2.72 -1.54
CA THR A 278 1.28 3.80 -1.78
C THR A 278 1.42 4.93 -0.75
N THR A 279 1.60 4.58 0.53
CA THR A 279 1.81 5.52 1.64
C THR A 279 3.04 6.38 1.41
N HIS A 280 4.15 5.81 0.94
CA HIS A 280 5.37 6.58 0.69
C HIS A 280 5.21 7.49 -0.52
N THR A 281 4.66 6.97 -1.61
CA THR A 281 4.41 7.73 -2.84
C THR A 281 3.57 8.97 -2.55
N ILE A 282 2.42 8.82 -1.87
CA ILE A 282 1.53 9.96 -1.61
C ILE A 282 2.11 10.90 -0.55
N THR A 283 2.80 10.37 0.46
CA THR A 283 3.49 11.21 1.45
C THR A 283 4.57 12.07 0.78
N GLY A 284 5.37 11.48 -0.11
CA GLY A 284 6.33 12.19 -0.94
C GLY A 284 5.65 13.25 -1.80
N ALA A 285 4.56 12.91 -2.48
CA ALA A 285 3.79 13.84 -3.29
C ALA A 285 3.23 15.02 -2.48
N ILE A 286 2.72 14.76 -1.27
CA ILE A 286 2.25 15.79 -0.33
C ILE A 286 3.39 16.74 0.06
N VAL A 287 4.58 16.20 0.35
CA VAL A 287 5.78 17.02 0.63
C VAL A 287 6.16 17.84 -0.60
N GLY A 288 6.13 17.26 -1.81
CA GLY A 288 6.43 17.95 -3.08
C GLY A 288 5.51 19.15 -3.33
N VAL A 289 4.20 18.99 -3.09
CA VAL A 289 3.24 20.11 -3.14
C VAL A 289 3.54 21.19 -2.11
N GLY A 290 3.99 20.81 -0.91
CA GLY A 290 4.42 21.76 0.12
C GLY A 290 5.65 22.57 -0.33
N LEU A 291 6.65 21.88 -0.87
CA LEU A 291 7.90 22.47 -1.37
C LEU A 291 7.67 23.44 -2.53
N SER A 292 6.69 23.18 -3.40
CA SER A 292 6.38 24.06 -4.54
C SER A 292 5.95 25.47 -4.11
N ARG A 293 5.52 25.65 -2.84
CA ARG A 293 5.17 26.94 -2.28
C ARG A 293 6.34 27.57 -1.54
N ARG A 294 6.92 26.82 -0.60
CA ARG A 294 8.11 27.19 0.18
C ARG A 294 8.53 26.03 1.07
N VAL A 295 9.84 25.95 1.36
CA VAL A 295 10.42 24.91 2.24
C VAL A 295 9.78 24.91 3.64
N SER A 296 9.44 26.08 4.18
CA SER A 296 8.80 26.22 5.50
C SER A 296 7.32 25.82 5.54
N ALA A 297 6.69 25.54 4.40
CA ALA A 297 5.31 25.05 4.36
C ALA A 297 5.20 23.56 4.75
N VAL A 298 6.32 22.84 4.76
CA VAL A 298 6.40 21.44 5.19
C VAL A 298 6.74 21.38 6.67
N ARG A 299 5.96 20.61 7.44
CA ARG A 299 6.24 20.35 8.86
C ARG A 299 7.30 19.26 9.00
N TRP A 300 8.58 19.63 8.87
CA TRP A 300 9.72 18.72 8.89
C TRP A 300 9.79 17.80 10.11
N GLY A 301 9.38 18.28 11.29
CA GLY A 301 9.32 17.44 12.49
C GLY A 301 8.38 16.25 12.35
N LEU A 302 7.23 16.40 11.66
CA LEU A 302 6.33 15.29 11.38
C LEU A 302 6.85 14.42 10.23
N ALA A 303 7.33 15.04 9.15
CA ALA A 303 7.88 14.31 8.01
C ALA A 303 9.04 13.39 8.42
N SER A 304 9.96 13.87 9.27
CA SER A 304 11.06 13.07 9.80
C SER A 304 10.57 11.92 10.69
N ARG A 305 9.58 12.14 11.56
CA ARG A 305 8.98 11.06 12.38
C ARG A 305 8.36 9.97 11.52
N ILE A 306 7.71 10.35 10.41
CA ILE A 306 7.13 9.40 9.46
C ILE A 306 8.23 8.56 8.79
N VAL A 307 9.31 9.19 8.31
CA VAL A 307 10.45 8.47 7.72
C VAL A 307 11.09 7.49 8.71
N TRP A 308 11.26 7.89 9.98
CA TRP A 308 11.76 6.98 11.01
C TRP A 308 10.83 5.79 11.26
N ALA A 309 9.52 6.00 11.25
CA ALA A 309 8.55 4.90 11.35
C ALA A 309 8.66 3.93 10.16
N TRP A 310 8.97 4.43 8.96
CA TRP A 310 9.18 3.59 7.79
C TRP A 310 10.42 2.70 7.92
N VAL A 311 11.52 3.27 8.41
CA VAL A 311 12.76 2.52 8.68
C VAL A 311 12.52 1.45 9.75
N LEU A 312 11.76 1.76 10.80
CA LEU A 312 11.43 0.83 11.89
C LEU A 312 10.47 -0.29 11.44
N THR A 313 9.66 -0.06 10.41
CA THR A 313 8.60 -0.99 10.03
C THR A 313 9.12 -2.36 9.59
N ILE A 314 10.18 -2.40 8.78
CA ILE A 314 10.77 -3.65 8.30
C ILE A 314 11.31 -4.51 9.47
N PRO A 315 12.23 -4.01 10.33
CA PRO A 315 12.78 -4.82 11.41
C PRO A 315 11.73 -5.22 12.45
N SER A 316 10.78 -4.34 12.78
CA SER A 316 9.73 -4.67 13.74
C SER A 316 8.76 -5.73 13.21
N ALA A 317 8.31 -5.61 11.95
CA ALA A 317 7.47 -6.64 11.34
C ALA A 317 8.22 -7.97 11.18
N ALA A 318 9.51 -7.93 10.82
CA ALA A 318 10.36 -9.12 10.71
C ALA A 318 10.52 -9.84 12.06
N LEU A 319 10.74 -9.11 13.15
CA LEU A 319 10.86 -9.68 14.49
C LEU A 319 9.57 -10.38 14.91
N ILE A 320 8.42 -9.72 14.74
CA ILE A 320 7.12 -10.31 15.09
C ILE A 320 6.84 -11.53 14.21
N ALA A 321 7.20 -11.48 12.92
CA ALA A 321 7.03 -12.60 12.00
C ALA A 321 7.90 -13.80 12.36
N ALA A 322 9.15 -13.59 12.78
CA ALA A 322 10.04 -14.67 13.24
C ALA A 322 9.45 -15.38 14.49
N ILE A 323 8.94 -14.61 15.46
CA ILE A 323 8.28 -15.15 16.64
C ILE A 323 7.01 -15.93 16.25
N SER A 324 6.20 -15.35 15.36
CA SER A 324 4.95 -15.96 14.88
C SER A 324 5.19 -17.23 14.07
N TYR A 325 6.30 -17.29 13.31
CA TYR A 325 6.73 -18.48 12.59
C TYR A 325 7.04 -19.63 13.56
N HIS A 326 7.84 -19.38 14.60
CA HIS A 326 8.15 -20.43 15.58
C HIS A 326 6.89 -20.95 16.28
N PHE A 327 5.96 -20.06 16.62
CA PHE A 327 4.66 -20.47 17.14
C PHE A 327 3.88 -21.32 16.11
N GLY A 328 3.73 -20.84 14.87
CA GLY A 328 3.02 -21.53 13.79
C GLY A 328 3.59 -22.92 13.47
N SER A 329 4.92 -23.06 13.49
CA SER A 329 5.61 -24.32 13.19
C SER A 329 5.27 -25.48 14.13
N THR A 330 4.64 -25.21 15.28
CA THR A 330 4.22 -26.25 16.23
C THR A 330 2.88 -26.90 15.90
N PHE A 331 2.05 -26.29 15.05
CA PHE A 331 0.68 -26.76 14.77
C PHE A 331 0.21 -26.65 13.30
N LEU A 332 1.03 -26.07 12.41
CA LEU A 332 0.78 -25.94 10.96
C LEU A 332 1.69 -26.85 10.15
#